data_AF-A0A537GXV1-F1
#
_entry.id   AF-A0A537GXV1-F1
#
_cell.length_a   1.000
_cell.length_b   1.000
_cell.length_c   1.000
_cell.angle_alpha   90.00
_cell.angle_beta   90.00
_cell.angle_gamma   90.00
#
_symmetry.space_group_name_H-M   'P 1'
#
loop_
_entity.id
_entity.type
_entity.pdbx_description
1 polymer ?
#
loop_
_entity_poly.entity_id
_entity_poly.type
_entity_poly.pdbx_seq_one_letter_code
_entity_poly.pdbx_strand_id
1 'polypeptide(L)' 'FFSYSDPPRRGNDLKAMIKESLKLERSSLEFYQRLASKTRDTDMVTHKMAMDAMADEAREERKLTALLD' A
#
# COMPACT_ATOMS: atom_id res chain seq x y z
N PHE A 1 4.55 -5.57 -8.45
CA PHE A 1 4.50 -6.68 -7.47
C PHE A 1 5.90 -6.87 -6.92
N PHE A 2 6.04 -6.79 -5.60
CA PHE A 2 7.29 -7.07 -4.90
C PHE A 2 7.45 -8.58 -4.72
N SER A 3 8.66 -9.09 -4.92
CA SER A 3 9.00 -10.45 -4.51
C SER A 3 8.95 -10.54 -2.98
N TYR A 4 8.57 -11.71 -2.46
CA TYR A 4 8.64 -11.96 -1.02
C TYR A 4 10.06 -11.66 -0.50
N SER A 5 10.14 -10.85 0.53
CA SER A 5 11.38 -10.54 1.26
C SER A 5 11.27 -11.11 2.65
N ASP A 6 12.33 -11.79 3.11
CA ASP A 6 12.41 -12.26 4.49
C ASP A 6 12.22 -11.08 5.45
N PRO A 7 11.47 -11.27 6.55
CA PRO A 7 11.34 -10.23 7.56
C PRO A 7 12.71 -9.85 8.13
N PRO A 8 12.91 -8.59 8.55
CA PRO A 8 14.20 -8.13 9.03
C PRO A 8 14.73 -9.04 10.16
N ARG A 9 15.98 -9.51 10.01
CA ARG A 9 16.64 -10.47 10.93
C ARG A 9 16.70 -10.02 12.39
N ARG A 10 16.52 -8.73 12.67
CA ARG A 10 16.40 -8.16 14.01
C ARG A 10 14.98 -7.62 14.18
N GLY A 11 14.12 -8.38 14.85
CA GLY A 11 12.73 -8.00 15.14
C GLY A 11 12.58 -6.72 16.00
N ASN A 12 13.67 -6.14 16.49
CA ASN A 12 13.67 -4.89 17.25
C ASN A 12 13.96 -3.65 16.39
N ASP A 13 14.23 -3.77 15.09
CA ASP A 13 14.41 -2.60 14.21
C ASP A 13 13.06 -2.10 13.68
N LEU A 14 12.26 -1.54 14.58
CA LEU A 14 10.94 -0.98 14.28
C LEU A 14 11.01 0.06 13.15
N LYS A 15 12.10 0.84 13.08
CA LYS A 15 12.27 1.87 12.06
C LYS A 15 12.49 1.24 10.68
N ALA A 16 13.26 0.16 10.58
CA ALA A 16 13.40 -0.57 9.33
C ALA A 16 12.07 -1.20 8.90
N MET A 17 11.32 -1.80 9.83
CA MET A 17 10.00 -2.39 9.54
C MET A 17 9.01 -1.35 9.02
N ILE A 18 8.90 -0.18 9.67
CA ILE A 18 7.98 0.88 9.23
C ILE A 18 8.35 1.40 7.83
N LYS A 19 9.65 1.51 7.51
CA LYS A 19 10.11 1.91 6.17
C LYS A 19 9.77 0.87 5.10
N GLU A 20 9.90 -0.42 5.42
CA GLU A 20 9.49 -1.49 4.51
C GLU A 20 7.98 -1.49 4.29
N SER A 21 7.19 -1.33 5.36
CA SER A 21 5.73 -1.19 5.26
C SER A 21 5.34 0.00 4.38
N LEU A 22 5.94 1.19 4.58
CA LEU A 22 5.68 2.35 3.72
C LEU A 22 5.97 2.11 2.24
N LYS A 23 7.02 1.33 1.94
CA LYS A 23 7.33 0.96 0.56
C LYS A 23 6.26 0.06 -0.05
N LEU A 24 5.70 -0.85 0.74
CA LEU A 24 4.60 -1.72 0.33
C LEU A 24 3.32 -0.90 0.11
N GLU A 25 2.97 0.01 1.04
CA GLU A 25 1.80 0.88 0.90
C GLU A 25 1.83 1.68 -0.40
N ARG A 26 2.97 2.30 -0.72
CA ARG A 26 3.17 3.04 -1.97
C ARG A 26 3.00 2.15 -3.20
N SER A 27 3.49 0.92 -3.13
CA SER A 27 3.29 -0.05 -4.21
C SER A 27 1.82 -0.43 -4.40
N SER A 28 1.09 -0.61 -3.30
CA SER A 28 -0.33 -0.93 -3.32
C SER A 28 -1.13 0.22 -3.93
N LEU A 29 -0.81 1.46 -3.56
CA LEU A 29 -1.42 2.66 -4.15
C LEU A 29 -1.25 2.71 -5.67
N GLU A 30 -0.03 2.50 -6.18
CA GLU A 30 0.22 2.45 -7.62
C GLU A 30 -0.58 1.33 -8.32
N PHE A 31 -0.69 0.17 -7.68
CA PHE A 31 -1.45 -0.96 -8.20
C PHE A 31 -2.94 -0.63 -8.29
N TYR A 32 -3.55 -0.17 -7.19
CA TYR A 32 -4.97 0.15 -7.15
C TYR A 32 -5.31 1.34 -8.05
N GLN A 33 -4.43 2.33 -8.20
CA GLN A 33 -4.62 3.42 -9.15
C GLN A 33 -4.68 2.91 -10.60
N ARG A 34 -3.77 2.00 -10.98
CA ARG A 34 -3.79 1.37 -12.30
C ARG A 34 -5.02 0.50 -12.49
N LEU A 35 -5.44 -0.24 -11.47
CA LEU A 35 -6.63 -1.08 -11.51
C LEU A 35 -7.88 -0.24 -11.71
N ALA A 36 -8.09 0.78 -10.85
CA ALA A 36 -9.21 1.70 -10.94
C ALA A 36 -9.28 2.38 -12.31
N SER A 37 -8.14 2.78 -12.89
CA SER A 37 -8.10 3.41 -14.22
C SER A 37 -8.54 2.46 -15.34
N LYS A 38 -8.21 1.16 -15.24
CA LYS A 38 -8.59 0.16 -16.24
C LYS A 38 -10.06 -0.25 -16.14
N THR A 39 -10.60 -0.28 -14.92
CA THR A 39 -11.97 -0.76 -14.66
C THR A 39 -13.02 0.34 -14.68
N ARG A 40 -12.62 1.62 -14.68
CA ARG A 40 -13.51 2.80 -14.60
C ARG A 40 -14.70 2.75 -15.55
N ASP A 41 -14.49 2.33 -16.80
CA ASP A 41 -15.51 2.40 -17.86
C ASP A 41 -15.99 0.99 -18.28
N THR A 42 -15.52 -0.07 -17.61
CA THR A 42 -15.75 -1.48 -18.01
C THR A 42 -16.33 -2.34 -16.89
N ASP A 43 -15.92 -2.11 -15.64
CA ASP A 43 -16.36 -2.84 -14.47
C ASP A 43 -16.43 -1.90 -13.26
N MET A 44 -17.60 -1.31 -13.08
CA MET A 44 -17.88 -0.35 -12.00
C MET A 44 -17.73 -0.96 -10.60
N VAL A 45 -17.97 -2.27 -10.44
CA VAL A 45 -17.84 -2.94 -9.14
C VAL A 45 -16.37 -3.01 -8.76
N THR A 46 -15.52 -3.53 -9.65
CA THR A 46 -14.09 -3.60 -9.41
C THR A 46 -13.45 -2.21 -9.32
N HIS A 47 -13.92 -1.23 -10.10
CA HIS A 47 -13.49 0.16 -9.97
C HIS A 47 -13.73 0.71 -8.55
N LYS A 48 -14.95 0.55 -8.03
CA LYS A 48 -15.28 1.01 -6.68
C LYS A 48 -14.42 0.32 -5.62
N MET A 49 -14.25 -1.00 -5.71
CA MET A 49 -13.39 -1.75 -4.78
C MET A 49 -11.94 -1.28 -4.82
N ALA A 50 -11.40 -0.98 -6.01
CA ALA A 50 -10.05 -0.46 -6.15
C ALA A 50 -9.90 0.95 -5.55
N MET A 51 -10.92 1.81 -5.69
CA MET A 51 -10.94 3.14 -5.08
C MET A 51 -11.02 3.07 -3.56
N ASP A 52 -11.86 2.19 -3.02
CA ASP A 52 -12.00 1.97 -1.57
C ASP A 52 -10.67 1.44 -0.98
N ALA A 53 -10.07 0.43 -1.61
CA ALA A 53 -8.76 -0.09 -1.20
C ALA A 53 -7.66 0.98 -1.24
N MET A 54 -7.61 1.80 -2.29
CA MET A 54 -6.65 2.90 -2.41
C MET A 54 -6.81 3.93 -1.29
N ALA A 55 -8.05 4.22 -0.88
CA ALA A 55 -8.32 5.12 0.24
C ALA A 55 -7.85 4.53 1.58
N ASP A 56 -7.87 3.21 1.73
CA ASP A 56 -7.39 2.51 2.91
C ASP A 56 -5.86 2.57 2.99
N GLU A 57 -5.15 2.21 1.91
CA GLU A 57 -3.68 2.27 1.86
C GLU A 57 -3.16 3.70 2.09
N ALA A 58 -3.85 4.71 1.55
CA ALA A 58 -3.49 6.12 1.78
C ALA A 58 -3.64 6.54 3.25
N ARG A 59 -4.57 5.93 4.01
CA ARG A 59 -4.69 6.17 5.45
C ARG A 59 -3.59 5.45 6.22
N GLU A 60 -3.25 4.23 5.85
CA GLU A 60 -2.15 3.49 6.46
C GLU A 60 -0.78 4.15 6.20
N GLU A 61 -0.52 4.64 4.98
CA GLU A 61 0.70 5.40 4.68
C GLU A 61 0.85 6.62 5.61
N ARG A 62 -0.23 7.37 5.85
CA ARG A 62 -0.22 8.53 6.76
C ARG A 62 0.08 8.12 8.20
N LYS A 63 -0.53 7.03 8.68
CA LYS A 63 -0.26 6.51 10.04
C LYS A 63 1.19 6.07 10.19
N LEU A 64 1.72 5.32 9.23
CA LEU A 64 3.10 4.86 9.24
C LEU A 64 4.10 6.01 9.14
N THR A 65 3.79 7.04 8.35
CA THR A 65 4.62 8.25 8.26
C THR A 65 4.65 8.99 9.59
N ALA A 66 3.51 9.13 10.26
CA ALA A 66 3.42 9.75 11.60
C ALA A 66 4.16 8.97 12.71
N LEU A 67 4.48 7.69 12.50
CA LEU A 67 5.30 6.89 13.41
C LEU A 67 6.81 7.04 13.17
N LEU A 68 7.22 7.66 12.06
CA LEU A 68 8.62 7.94 11.73
C LEU A 68 9.08 9.35 12.11
N ASP A 69 8.14 10.30 12.20
CA ASP A 69 8.34 11.67 12.68
C ASP A 69 8.54 11.70 14.20
#